data_AF-A0A950WPF0-F1
#
_entry.id   AF-A0A950WPF0-F1
#
_cell.length_a   1.000
_cell.length_b   1.000
_cell.length_c   1.000
_cell.angle_alpha   90.00
_cell.angle_beta   90.00
_cell.angle_gamma   90.00
#
_symmetry.space_group_name_H-M   'P 1'
#
loop_
_entity.id
_entity.type
_entity.pdbx_description
1 polymer ?
#
loop_
_entity_poly.entity_id
_entity_poly.type
_entity_poly.pdbx_seq_one_letter_code
_entity_poly.pdbx_strand_id
1 'polypeptide(L)' 'PGDRMVLKTGIGAPVQIRCGSVPLFEGRIGQRKSRVAVRIEREAVRSQKMER' A
#
# COMPACT_ATOMS: atom_id res chain seq x y z
N PRO A 1 -27.75 0.85 -1.36
CA PRO A 1 -27.94 1.34 0.03
C PRO A 1 -26.72 0.95 0.85
N GLY A 2 -26.19 1.84 1.68
CA GLY A 2 -24.97 1.61 2.47
C GLY A 2 -24.17 2.90 2.67
N ASP A 3 -23.24 2.86 3.62
CA ASP A 3 -22.36 3.98 3.95
C ASP A 3 -21.29 4.19 2.88
N ARG A 4 -20.93 5.46 2.66
CA ARG A 4 -19.84 5.84 1.76
C ARG A 4 -18.68 6.40 2.56
N MET A 5 -17.52 5.79 2.40
CA MET A 5 -16.26 6.30 2.93
C MET A 5 -15.46 6.92 1.78
N VAL A 6 -15.22 8.22 1.84
CA VAL A 6 -14.33 8.90 0.90
C VAL A 6 -12.89 8.71 1.38
N LEU A 7 -12.10 7.99 0.60
CA LEU A 7 -10.67 7.88 0.84
C LEU A 7 -9.97 9.11 0.27
N LYS A 8 -9.04 9.70 1.02
CA LYS A 8 -8.19 10.81 0.55
C LYS A 8 -7.06 10.33 -0.37
N THR A 9 -7.39 9.48 -1.34
CA THR A 9 -6.41 8.91 -2.28
C THR A 9 -6.99 8.81 -3.68
N GLY A 10 -6.15 9.04 -4.68
CA GLY A 10 -6.54 8.93 -6.08
C GLY A 10 -6.64 7.48 -6.53
N ILE A 11 -7.41 7.24 -7.59
CA ILE A 11 -7.40 5.95 -8.28
C ILE A 11 -5.98 5.69 -8.80
N GLY A 12 -5.44 4.50 -8.52
CA GLY A 12 -4.09 4.12 -8.95
C GLY A 12 -2.95 4.73 -8.13
N ALA A 13 -3.26 5.44 -7.04
CA ALA A 13 -2.24 5.91 -6.11
C ALA A 13 -1.40 4.74 -5.54
N PRO A 14 -0.11 4.97 -5.24
CA PRO A 14 0.74 3.94 -4.68
C PRO A 14 0.23 3.49 -3.30
N VAL A 15 0.43 2.22 -3.01
CA VAL A 15 0.11 1.57 -1.74
C VAL A 15 1.38 1.16 -1.01
N GLN A 16 1.30 1.13 0.31
CA GLN A 16 2.37 0.63 1.17
C GLN A 16 2.17 -0.85 1.46
N ILE A 17 3.20 -1.65 1.22
CA ILE A 17 3.26 -3.07 1.57
C ILE A 17 3.98 -3.17 2.92
N ARG A 18 3.30 -3.72 3.93
CA ARG A 18 3.78 -3.79 5.31
C ARG A 18 3.92 -5.25 5.76
N CYS A 19 4.91 -5.50 6.60
CA CYS A 19 4.98 -6.72 7.42
C CYS A 19 4.66 -6.30 8.87
N GLY A 20 3.46 -6.64 9.33
CA GLY A 20 2.93 -6.10 10.58
C GLY A 20 2.85 -4.56 10.54
N SER A 21 3.48 -3.90 11.51
CA SER A 21 3.54 -2.43 11.55
C SER A 21 4.64 -1.84 10.66
N VAL A 22 5.57 -2.64 10.15
CA VAL A 22 6.76 -2.15 9.43
C VAL A 22 6.46 -1.99 7.94
N PRO A 23 6.54 -0.77 7.37
CA PRO A 23 6.47 -0.59 5.92
C PRO A 23 7.75 -1.09 5.26
N LEU A 24 7.61 -1.93 4.22
CA LEU A 24 8.73 -2.53 3.50
C LEU A 24 8.85 -1.99 2.07
N PHE A 25 7.73 -1.76 1.38
CA PHE A 25 7.73 -1.34 -0.02
C PHE A 25 6.58 -0.39 -0.34
N GLU A 26 6.73 0.31 -1.46
CA GLU A 26 5.64 1.02 -2.13
C GLU A 26 5.44 0.47 -3.54
N GLY A 27 4.18 0.43 -3.99
CA GLY A 27 3.85 -0.11 -5.30
C GLY A 27 2.44 0.22 -5.76
N ARG A 28 2.03 -0.29 -6.93
CA ARG A 28 0.69 -0.05 -7.49
C ARG A 28 -0.16 -1.32 -7.49
N ILE A 29 -1.42 -1.17 -7.13
CA ILE A 29 -2.42 -2.24 -7.22
C ILE A 29 -2.67 -2.57 -8.69
N GLY A 30 -2.70 -3.87 -9.00
CA GLY A 30 -3.15 -4.42 -10.26
C GLY A 30 -3.74 -5.81 -10.04
N GLN A 31 -3.75 -6.62 -11.10
CA GLN A 31 -4.29 -7.98 -11.05
C GLN A 31 -3.34 -8.97 -11.71
N ARG A 32 -3.20 -10.16 -11.13
CA ARG A 32 -2.45 -11.29 -11.70
C ARG A 32 -3.23 -12.57 -11.47
N LYS A 33 -3.50 -13.34 -12.54
CA LYS A 33 -4.31 -14.59 -12.48
C LYS A 33 -5.65 -14.38 -11.75
N SER A 34 -6.35 -13.31 -12.10
CA SER A 34 -7.62 -12.90 -11.50
C SER A 34 -7.58 -12.56 -10.00
N ARG A 35 -6.38 -12.40 -9.41
CA ARG A 35 -6.18 -12.02 -8.00
C ARG A 35 -5.58 -10.63 -7.91
N VAL A 36 -5.98 -9.86 -6.89
CA VAL A 36 -5.35 -8.58 -6.56
C VAL A 36 -3.86 -8.81 -6.31
N ALA A 37 -3.03 -8.00 -6.94
CA ALA A 37 -1.58 -8.06 -6.82
C ALA A 37 -1.01 -6.65 -6.73
N VAL A 38 0.21 -6.51 -6.21
CA VAL A 38 0.90 -5.23 -6.15
C VAL A 38 2.21 -5.34 -6.92
N ARG A 39 2.44 -4.45 -7.88
CA ARG A 39 3.74 -4.29 -8.52
C ARG A 39 4.60 -3.39 -7.63
N ILE A 40 5.70 -3.92 -7.10
CA ILE A 40 6.66 -3.17 -6.30
C ILE A 40 7.35 -2.14 -7.21
N GLU A 41 7.36 -0.88 -6.77
CA GLU A 41 8.02 0.23 -7.48
C GLU A 41 9.29 0.68 -6.74
N ARG A 42 9.26 0.68 -5.40
CA ARG A 42 10.43 1.05 -4.57
C ARG A 42 10.38 0.43 -3.18
N GLU A 43 11.54 0.36 -2.54
CA GLU A 43 11.64 0.09 -1.10
C GLU A 43 11.04 1.26 -0.31
N ALA A 44 10.36 0.94 0.80
CA ALA A 44 9.90 1.97 1.72
C ALA A 44 11.11 2.54 2.46
N VAL A 45 11.16 3.87 2.59
CA VAL A 45 12.15 4.52 3.44
C VAL A 45 11.93 4.00 4.86
N ARG A 46 12.90 3.27 5.41
CA ARG A 46 12.87 2.87 6.83
C ARG A 46 12.75 4.16 7.63
N SER A 47 11.55 4.44 8.14
CA SER A 47 11.39 5.49 9.14
C SER A 47 12.22 5.03 10.33
N GLN A 48 13.32 5.73 10.64
CA GLN A 48 14.22 5.45 11.77
C GLN A 48 13.54 5.68 13.14
N LYS A 49 12.23 5.47 13.22
CA LYS A 49 11.36 5.80 14.35
C LYS A 49 10.52 4.58 14.74
N MET A 50 11.13 3.39 14.71
CA MET A 50 10.62 2.19 15.37
C MET A 50 11.60 1.77 16.47
N GLU A 51 12.02 2.73 17.31
CA GLU A 51 12.53 2.49 18.66
C GLU A 51 12.02 3.62 19.55
N ARG A 52 10.94 3.35 20.27
CA ARG A 52 10.59 3.84 21.61
C ARG A 52 9.38 3.06 22.10
#